data_AF-A0A5P2M5X2-F1
#
_entry.id   AF-A0A5P2M5X2-F1
#
_cell.length_a   1.000
_cell.length_b   1.000
_cell.length_c   1.000
_cell.angle_alpha   90.00
_cell.angle_beta   90.00
_cell.angle_gamma   90.00
#
_symmetry.space_group_name_H-M   'P 1'
#
loop_
_entity.id
_entity.type
_entity.pdbx_description
1 polymer ?
#
loop_
_entity_poly.entity_id
_entity_poly.type
_entity_poly.pdbx_seq_one_letter_code
_entity_poly.pdbx_strand_id
1 'polypeptide(L)'
;MIQVLIALLVIVVVARLILKGYRAEPVLFIAGLVLMICTALTGWGSVLPKGVAGTGISFLDPFEVMRDLFSTRAADLGLMIMALMGFAHYMDHIGANEAVVRVVTKPLRALRSPYILLFFSYLLASLLQLAIPSATGLAVLLMGTMFPIMLGLGLSAASAAGVIATSLGVAYTPTAIDAIRGSKAVNMDVVEYVVYHQGPAALATVLVVGVCHFFWQRYCDRKAGTLPREIGSAEVTDSGTAPAFYALLPMLPILMAVGSSEMFVSGINLNIITIVLISMAICMLIEWLRVRDLKAVCEGFSHFLKGMGTAFTGVVGLLVAAGVFAHGIKVIGAIDQLILMAEHVGLPPFAMAVVFALVTLAAAIIMGSGNAPFLAFVELIPQIAASMGANAVAMILPMQQASHMGRAISPVSGVVIAVSSGAKITPFDVVKRTAVPLIVGFVTHTLIIGIFY
;
A
#
# COMPACT_ATOMS: atom_id res chain seq x y z
N MET A 1 -21.15 1.89 -21.61
CA MET A 1 -21.10 0.40 -21.59
C MET A 1 -19.90 -0.18 -22.34
N ILE A 2 -19.61 0.24 -23.58
CA ILE A 2 -18.48 -0.30 -24.38
C ILE A 2 -17.12 -0.09 -23.68
N GLN A 3 -16.90 1.09 -23.07
CA GLN A 3 -15.68 1.42 -22.32
C GLN A 3 -15.37 0.41 -21.21
N VAL A 4 -16.40 0.04 -20.43
CA VAL A 4 -16.29 -0.94 -19.33
C VAL A 4 -16.00 -2.34 -19.87
N LEU A 5 -16.65 -2.75 -20.97
CA LEU A 5 -16.41 -4.04 -21.60
C LEU A 5 -14.98 -4.17 -22.13
N ILE A 6 -14.44 -3.13 -22.77
CA ILE A 6 -13.06 -3.11 -23.26
C ILE A 6 -12.08 -3.18 -22.09
N ALA A 7 -12.27 -2.36 -21.05
CA ALA A 7 -11.42 -2.39 -19.86
C ALA A 7 -11.42 -3.78 -19.19
N LEU A 8 -12.61 -4.37 -19.02
CA LEU A 8 -12.77 -5.70 -18.41
C LEU A 8 -12.13 -6.80 -19.25
N LEU A 9 -12.28 -6.74 -20.58
CA LEU A 9 -11.62 -7.66 -21.51
C LEU A 9 -10.09 -7.58 -21.38
N VAL A 10 -9.53 -6.37 -21.39
CA VAL A 10 -8.08 -6.16 -21.24
C VAL A 10 -7.59 -6.67 -19.87
N ILE A 11 -8.34 -6.41 -18.79
CA ILE A 11 -8.01 -6.94 -17.45
C ILE A 11 -7.98 -8.47 -17.43
N VAL A 12 -8.97 -9.13 -18.03
CA VAL A 12 -9.03 -10.60 -18.12
C VAL A 12 -7.84 -11.14 -18.92
N VAL A 13 -7.46 -10.49 -20.02
CA VAL A 13 -6.30 -10.87 -20.83
C VAL A 13 -5.01 -10.72 -20.03
N VAL A 14 -4.80 -9.57 -19.36
CA VAL A 14 -3.65 -9.32 -18.49
C VAL A 14 -3.56 -10.38 -17.39
N ALA A 15 -4.65 -10.66 -16.69
CA ALA A 15 -4.70 -11.67 -15.64
C ALA A 15 -4.33 -13.06 -16.18
N ARG A 16 -4.87 -13.46 -17.34
CA ARG A 16 -4.54 -14.75 -17.96
C ARG A 16 -3.07 -14.85 -18.36
N LEU A 17 -2.49 -13.78 -18.92
CA LEU A 17 -1.08 -13.78 -19.31
C LEU A 17 -0.16 -13.89 -18.08
N ILE A 18 -0.43 -13.14 -17.01
CA ILE A 18 0.36 -13.25 -15.78
C ILE A 18 0.22 -14.65 -15.16
N LEU A 19 -1.00 -15.23 -15.13
CA LEU A 19 -1.22 -16.59 -14.63
C LEU A 19 -0.54 -17.67 -15.48
N LYS A 20 -0.29 -17.41 -16.77
CA LYS A 20 0.49 -18.29 -17.66
C LYS A 20 2.00 -18.14 -17.49
N GLY A 21 2.47 -17.28 -16.58
CA GLY A 21 3.89 -17.11 -16.28
C GLY A 21 4.62 -16.07 -17.15
N TYR A 22 3.90 -15.22 -17.89
CA TYR A 22 4.52 -14.09 -18.58
C TYR A 22 5.01 -13.05 -17.57
N ARG A 23 6.12 -12.36 -17.90
CA ARG A 23 6.61 -11.23 -17.09
C ARG A 23 5.56 -10.13 -17.03
N ALA A 24 5.21 -9.71 -15.82
CA ALA A 24 4.10 -8.78 -15.60
C ALA A 24 4.40 -7.36 -16.15
N GLU A 25 5.65 -6.95 -16.17
CA GLU A 25 6.07 -5.61 -16.61
C GLU A 25 5.69 -5.33 -18.08
N PRO A 26 6.15 -6.10 -19.09
CA PRO A 26 5.76 -5.87 -20.48
C PRO A 26 4.26 -6.08 -20.72
N VAL A 27 3.62 -7.02 -20.01
CA VAL A 27 2.18 -7.27 -20.15
C VAL A 27 1.38 -6.03 -19.72
N LEU A 28 1.73 -5.41 -18.60
CA LEU A 28 1.06 -4.20 -18.10
C LEU A 28 1.35 -2.98 -18.98
N PHE A 29 2.58 -2.80 -19.48
CA PHE A 29 2.89 -1.73 -20.43
C PHE A 29 2.05 -1.85 -21.71
N ILE A 30 2.03 -3.03 -22.33
CA ILE A 30 1.25 -3.26 -23.55
C ILE A 30 -0.23 -3.03 -23.29
N ALA A 31 -0.76 -3.52 -22.16
CA ALA A 31 -2.16 -3.33 -21.82
C ALA A 31 -2.52 -1.84 -21.63
N GLY A 32 -1.67 -1.07 -20.96
CA GLY A 32 -1.87 0.38 -20.81
C GLY A 32 -1.82 1.10 -22.15
N LEU A 33 -0.86 0.76 -23.01
CA LEU A 33 -0.76 1.29 -24.38
C LEU A 33 -2.00 0.99 -25.21
N VAL A 34 -2.49 -0.25 -25.18
CA VAL A 34 -3.72 -0.64 -25.91
C VAL A 34 -4.90 0.19 -25.46
N LEU A 35 -5.10 0.37 -24.14
CA LEU A 35 -6.21 1.19 -23.61
C LEU A 35 -6.09 2.68 -24.01
N MET A 36 -4.87 3.23 -23.99
CA MET A 36 -4.61 4.60 -24.41
C MET A 36 -4.80 4.80 -25.91
N ILE A 37 -4.36 3.84 -26.75
CA ILE A 37 -4.59 3.86 -28.20
C ILE A 37 -6.09 3.75 -28.50
N CYS A 38 -6.82 2.87 -27.83
CA CYS A 38 -8.27 2.81 -27.95
C CYS A 38 -8.91 4.16 -27.64
N THR A 39 -8.45 4.84 -26.59
CA THR A 39 -8.98 6.16 -26.23
C THR A 39 -8.61 7.23 -27.26
N ALA A 40 -7.40 7.19 -27.82
CA ALA A 40 -6.97 8.10 -28.87
C ALA A 40 -7.83 7.97 -30.15
N LEU A 41 -8.22 6.73 -30.49
CA LEU A 41 -9.05 6.44 -31.67
C LEU A 41 -10.52 6.81 -31.47
N THR A 42 -11.05 6.68 -30.25
CA THR A 42 -12.47 6.89 -29.96
C THR A 42 -12.80 8.28 -29.43
N GLY A 43 -11.80 9.05 -28.99
CA GLY A 43 -11.98 10.37 -28.41
C GLY A 43 -12.67 10.38 -27.04
N TRP A 44 -12.68 9.26 -26.32
CA TRP A 44 -13.38 9.14 -25.03
C TRP A 44 -12.74 9.90 -23.86
N GLY A 45 -11.51 10.37 -24.01
CA GLY A 45 -10.80 11.12 -22.97
C GLY A 45 -9.46 11.66 -23.48
N SER A 46 -8.77 12.44 -22.62
CA SER A 46 -7.41 12.92 -22.91
C SER A 46 -6.38 11.85 -22.58
N VAL A 47 -5.61 11.43 -23.57
CA VAL A 47 -4.49 10.48 -23.42
C VAL A 47 -3.43 11.02 -22.47
N LEU A 48 -3.06 12.29 -22.65
CA LEU A 48 -2.01 12.94 -21.86
C LEU A 48 -2.49 13.26 -20.43
N PRO A 49 -1.67 12.99 -19.40
CA PRO A 49 -1.90 13.47 -18.05
C PRO A 49 -1.99 15.01 -18.00
N LYS A 50 -2.72 15.55 -17.02
CA LYS A 50 -2.82 17.00 -16.82
C LYS A 50 -1.43 17.60 -16.60
N GLY A 51 -1.06 18.58 -17.41
CA GLY A 51 0.22 19.29 -17.31
C GLY A 51 1.39 18.69 -18.09
N VAL A 52 1.19 17.58 -18.80
CA VAL A 52 2.20 16.99 -19.69
C VAL A 52 1.99 17.52 -21.12
N ALA A 53 3.02 18.10 -21.71
CA ALA A 53 2.98 18.56 -23.09
C ALA A 53 2.92 17.37 -24.06
N GLY A 54 2.10 17.48 -25.10
CA GLY A 54 2.04 16.46 -26.14
C GLY A 54 3.30 16.44 -26.99
N THR A 55 3.54 15.32 -27.65
CA THR A 55 4.72 15.12 -28.50
C THR A 55 4.65 15.83 -29.85
N GLY A 56 3.50 16.41 -30.19
CA GLY A 56 3.18 16.93 -31.52
C GLY A 56 2.66 15.85 -32.48
N ILE A 57 2.74 14.56 -32.12
CA ILE A 57 2.17 13.44 -32.87
C ILE A 57 1.27 12.64 -31.92
N SER A 58 -0.05 12.79 -32.05
CA SER A 58 -1.02 12.17 -31.11
C SER A 58 -0.92 10.65 -30.98
N PHE A 59 -0.35 9.97 -31.98
CA PHE A 59 -0.08 8.52 -31.92
C PHE A 59 1.07 8.14 -30.98
N LEU A 60 2.02 9.06 -30.73
CA LEU A 60 3.17 8.83 -29.84
C LEU A 60 2.92 9.30 -28.40
N ASP A 61 1.83 10.03 -28.16
CA ASP A 61 1.47 10.50 -26.82
C ASP A 61 1.32 9.37 -25.77
N PRO A 62 0.83 8.15 -26.09
CA PRO A 62 0.89 7.02 -25.15
C PRO A 62 2.31 6.66 -24.68
N PHE A 63 3.33 6.81 -25.54
CA PHE A 63 4.73 6.60 -25.17
C PHE A 63 5.28 7.75 -24.31
N GLU A 64 4.80 8.96 -24.52
CA GLU A 64 5.11 10.11 -23.68
C GLU A 64 4.56 9.94 -22.26
N VAL A 65 3.36 9.34 -22.13
CA VAL A 65 2.83 8.93 -20.81
C VAL A 65 3.77 7.94 -20.13
N MET A 66 4.34 6.97 -20.87
CA MET A 66 5.31 6.04 -20.30
C MET A 66 6.58 6.76 -19.83
N ARG A 67 7.14 7.66 -20.64
CA ARG A 67 8.31 8.48 -20.26
C ARG A 67 8.01 9.29 -19.00
N ASP A 68 6.87 9.97 -18.96
CA ASP A 68 6.45 10.78 -17.82
C ASP A 68 6.34 9.97 -16.54
N LEU A 69 5.69 8.79 -16.61
CA LEU A 69 5.59 7.88 -15.48
C LEU A 69 6.93 7.30 -15.07
N PHE A 70 7.85 7.02 -16.00
CA PHE A 70 9.23 6.67 -15.64
C PHE A 70 9.91 7.82 -14.89
N SER A 71 9.81 9.05 -15.37
CA SER A 71 10.45 10.21 -14.74
C SER A 71 9.85 10.59 -13.38
N THR A 72 8.56 10.38 -13.17
CA THR A 72 7.86 10.77 -11.92
C THR A 72 7.74 9.61 -10.95
N ARG A 73 7.13 8.48 -11.34
CA ARG A 73 6.90 7.34 -10.43
C ARG A 73 8.20 6.68 -10.01
N ALA A 74 9.18 6.55 -10.90
CA ALA A 74 10.47 5.96 -10.53
C ALA A 74 11.28 6.91 -9.62
N ALA A 75 11.19 8.22 -9.84
CA ALA A 75 11.90 9.21 -9.02
C ALA A 75 11.29 9.39 -7.62
N ASP A 76 9.96 9.29 -7.48
CA ASP A 76 9.29 9.39 -6.18
C ASP A 76 9.21 8.02 -5.49
N LEU A 77 8.21 7.21 -5.87
CA LEU A 77 7.92 5.94 -5.22
C LEU A 77 9.03 4.91 -5.48
N GLY A 78 9.60 4.90 -6.68
CA GLY A 78 10.70 4.02 -7.03
C GLY A 78 11.94 4.29 -6.19
N LEU A 79 12.35 5.54 -6.04
CA LEU A 79 13.51 5.92 -5.24
C LEU A 79 13.33 5.60 -3.76
N MET A 80 12.12 5.81 -3.23
CA MET A 80 11.78 5.41 -1.88
C MET A 80 11.93 3.89 -1.68
N ILE A 81 11.43 3.07 -2.61
CA ILE A 81 11.60 1.61 -2.59
C ILE A 81 13.08 1.24 -2.66
N MET A 82 13.82 1.84 -3.58
CA MET A 82 15.26 1.61 -3.73
C MET A 82 16.01 1.94 -2.44
N ALA A 83 15.78 3.13 -1.86
CA ALA A 83 16.47 3.56 -0.64
C ALA A 83 16.17 2.63 0.54
N LEU A 84 14.92 2.20 0.72
CA LEU A 84 14.53 1.31 1.82
C LEU A 84 15.06 -0.11 1.66
N MET A 85 15.06 -0.65 0.43
CA MET A 85 15.70 -1.94 0.13
C MET A 85 17.22 -1.87 0.28
N GLY A 86 17.83 -0.76 -0.15
CA GLY A 86 19.24 -0.48 0.09
C GLY A 86 19.56 -0.44 1.58
N PHE A 87 18.75 0.27 2.37
CA PHE A 87 18.90 0.36 3.81
C PHE A 87 18.77 -1.01 4.48
N ALA A 88 17.78 -1.81 4.11
CA ALA A 88 17.61 -3.18 4.62
C ALA A 88 18.82 -4.08 4.30
N HIS A 89 19.36 -3.99 3.07
CA HIS A 89 20.59 -4.70 2.69
C HIS A 89 21.81 -4.25 3.51
N TYR A 90 21.90 -2.96 3.84
CA TYR A 90 22.97 -2.46 4.69
C TYR A 90 22.80 -2.90 6.15
N MET A 91 21.58 -2.93 6.68
CA MET A 91 21.28 -3.47 8.02
C MET A 91 21.63 -4.96 8.15
N ASP A 92 21.44 -5.71 7.07
CA ASP A 92 21.87 -7.11 6.98
C ASP A 92 23.39 -7.23 7.02
N HIS A 93 24.08 -6.40 6.22
CA HIS A 93 25.55 -6.37 6.14
C HIS A 93 26.22 -6.09 7.50
N ILE A 94 25.70 -5.15 8.29
CA ILE A 94 26.26 -4.80 9.61
C ILE A 94 25.78 -5.72 10.75
N GLY A 95 24.94 -6.72 10.45
CA GLY A 95 24.38 -7.66 11.44
C GLY A 95 23.27 -7.07 12.33
N ALA A 96 22.69 -5.93 11.97
CA ALA A 96 21.63 -5.29 12.75
C ALA A 96 20.33 -6.12 12.74
N ASN A 97 20.00 -6.76 11.61
CA ASN A 97 18.85 -7.67 11.52
C ASN A 97 18.95 -8.82 12.54
N GLU A 98 20.13 -9.43 12.68
CA GLU A 98 20.38 -10.49 13.66
C GLU A 98 20.27 -9.98 15.10
N ALA A 99 20.77 -8.76 15.38
CA ALA A 99 20.64 -8.12 16.67
C ALA A 99 19.16 -7.93 17.06
N VAL A 100 18.30 -7.53 16.12
CA VAL A 100 16.85 -7.46 16.36
C VAL A 100 16.30 -8.81 16.74
N VAL A 101 16.59 -9.86 15.96
CA VAL A 101 16.10 -11.21 16.25
C VAL A 101 16.53 -11.64 17.64
N ARG A 102 17.80 -11.41 18.05
CA ARG A 102 18.31 -11.79 19.37
C ARG A 102 17.62 -11.03 20.52
N VAL A 103 17.42 -9.72 20.37
CA VAL A 103 16.78 -8.89 21.40
C VAL A 103 15.30 -9.22 21.53
N VAL A 104 14.62 -9.44 20.40
CA VAL A 104 13.17 -9.60 20.34
C VAL A 104 12.73 -11.06 20.58
N THR A 105 13.56 -12.07 20.28
CA THR A 105 13.22 -13.48 20.56
C THR A 105 13.13 -13.83 22.05
N LYS A 106 13.91 -13.20 22.94
CA LYS A 106 13.86 -13.46 24.40
C LYS A 106 12.49 -13.16 25.03
N PRO A 107 11.91 -11.95 24.90
CA PRO A 107 10.59 -11.64 25.46
C PRO A 107 9.47 -12.35 24.69
N LEU A 108 9.65 -12.61 23.40
CA LEU A 108 8.63 -13.24 22.57
C LEU A 108 8.53 -14.76 22.72
N ARG A 109 9.54 -15.44 23.26
CA ARG A 109 9.41 -16.85 23.67
C ARG A 109 8.30 -17.06 24.70
N ALA A 110 7.91 -16.04 25.46
CA ALA A 110 6.74 -16.09 26.34
C ALA A 110 5.41 -16.14 25.56
N LEU A 111 5.37 -15.56 24.37
CA LEU A 111 4.23 -15.59 23.46
C LEU A 111 4.32 -16.85 22.58
N ARG A 112 3.63 -17.92 22.97
CA ARG A 112 3.63 -19.23 22.29
C ARG A 112 3.08 -19.23 20.84
N SER A 113 2.68 -18.10 20.28
CA SER A 113 2.03 -18.03 18.95
C SER A 113 2.57 -16.90 18.07
N PRO A 114 3.30 -17.24 16.98
CA PRO A 114 3.71 -16.30 15.93
C PRO A 114 2.56 -15.45 15.37
N TYR A 115 1.33 -15.97 15.36
CA TYR A 115 0.18 -15.25 14.82
C TYR A 115 -0.31 -14.14 15.76
N ILE A 116 -0.08 -14.25 17.08
CA ILE A 116 -0.37 -13.15 18.02
C ILE A 116 0.56 -11.97 17.70
N LEU A 117 1.81 -12.26 17.34
CA LEU A 117 2.75 -11.23 16.90
C LEU A 117 2.29 -10.57 15.61
N LEU A 118 1.81 -11.37 14.65
CA LEU A 118 1.24 -10.87 13.41
C LEU A 118 0.07 -9.90 13.66
N PHE A 119 -0.80 -10.19 14.63
CA PHE A 119 -1.88 -9.28 15.06
C PHE A 119 -1.34 -7.95 15.59
N PHE A 120 -0.40 -7.96 16.54
CA PHE A 120 0.17 -6.73 17.09
C PHE A 120 1.02 -5.96 16.06
N SER A 121 1.71 -6.66 15.14
CA SER A 121 2.41 -6.04 14.02
C SER A 121 1.43 -5.31 13.11
N TYR A 122 0.25 -5.89 12.84
CA TYR A 122 -0.80 -5.21 12.08
C TYR A 122 -1.32 -3.97 12.81
N LEU A 123 -1.62 -4.06 14.12
CA LEU A 123 -2.08 -2.89 14.89
C LEU A 123 -1.04 -1.77 14.92
N LEU A 124 0.24 -2.10 15.10
CA LEU A 124 1.32 -1.14 15.06
C LEU A 124 1.44 -0.50 13.67
N ALA A 125 1.45 -1.31 12.61
CA ALA A 125 1.48 -0.83 11.24
C ALA A 125 0.28 0.07 10.91
N SER A 126 -0.91 -0.30 11.37
CA SER A 126 -2.12 0.50 11.25
C SER A 126 -1.98 1.81 12.01
N LEU A 127 -1.44 1.84 13.23
CA LEU A 127 -1.27 3.08 13.99
C LEU A 127 -0.29 4.06 13.31
N LEU A 128 0.77 3.54 12.68
CA LEU A 128 1.76 4.35 11.97
C LEU A 128 1.18 5.12 10.78
N GLN A 129 -0.01 4.75 10.29
CA GLN A 129 -0.70 5.50 9.23
C GLN A 129 -1.07 6.93 9.63
N LEU A 130 -1.19 7.21 10.93
CA LEU A 130 -1.47 8.56 11.43
C LEU A 130 -0.29 9.50 11.19
N ALA A 131 0.94 8.98 11.30
CA ALA A 131 2.16 9.72 11.03
C ALA A 131 2.50 9.74 9.53
N ILE A 132 2.19 8.66 8.81
CA ILE A 132 2.55 8.49 7.39
C ILE A 132 1.29 8.20 6.57
N PRO A 133 0.56 9.24 6.09
CA PRO A 133 -0.67 9.09 5.30
C PRO A 133 -0.40 8.68 3.84
N SER A 134 0.53 7.74 3.62
CA SER A 134 0.91 7.23 2.31
C SER A 134 0.97 5.72 2.35
N ALA A 135 0.03 5.04 1.68
CA ALA A 135 -0.05 3.59 1.72
C ALA A 135 1.21 2.91 1.19
N THR A 136 1.70 3.34 0.02
CA THR A 136 2.94 2.82 -0.54
C THR A 136 4.13 3.27 0.31
N GLY A 137 4.16 4.52 0.79
CA GLY A 137 5.25 5.02 1.63
C GLY A 137 5.44 4.24 2.91
N LEU A 138 4.35 4.07 3.66
CA LEU A 138 4.34 3.29 4.87
C LEU A 138 4.69 1.82 4.60
N ALA A 139 4.06 1.17 3.62
CA ALA A 139 4.32 -0.24 3.36
C ALA A 139 5.78 -0.50 2.98
N VAL A 140 6.39 0.35 2.16
CA VAL A 140 7.81 0.21 1.80
C VAL A 140 8.70 0.44 3.01
N LEU A 141 8.38 1.40 3.87
CA LEU A 141 9.09 1.63 5.12
C LEU A 141 9.04 0.37 5.99
N LEU A 142 7.85 -0.21 6.16
CA LEU A 142 7.64 -1.44 6.90
C LEU A 142 8.35 -2.66 6.27
N MET A 143 8.48 -2.70 4.94
CA MET A 143 9.25 -3.75 4.25
C MET A 143 10.75 -3.66 4.54
N GLY A 144 11.30 -2.47 4.73
CA GLY A 144 12.71 -2.31 5.11
C GLY A 144 12.99 -2.56 6.60
N THR A 145 11.96 -2.50 7.44
CA THR A 145 12.12 -2.40 8.89
C THR A 145 11.42 -3.53 9.65
N MET A 146 10.09 -3.63 9.59
CA MET A 146 9.30 -4.66 10.28
C MET A 146 9.36 -6.03 9.58
N PHE A 147 9.46 -6.08 8.26
CA PHE A 147 9.43 -7.35 7.51
C PHE A 147 10.57 -8.32 7.87
N PRO A 148 11.86 -7.91 7.93
CA PRO A 148 12.94 -8.81 8.36
C PRO A 148 12.73 -9.35 9.78
N ILE A 149 12.14 -8.55 10.67
CA ILE A 149 11.85 -8.92 12.06
C ILE A 149 10.79 -10.03 12.10
N MET A 150 9.70 -9.86 11.34
CA MET A 150 8.63 -10.87 11.26
C MET A 150 9.17 -12.21 10.71
N LEU A 151 10.04 -12.17 9.69
CA LEU A 151 10.70 -13.37 9.17
C LEU A 151 11.62 -14.03 10.19
N GLY A 152 12.44 -13.25 10.92
CA GLY A 152 13.31 -13.77 11.96
C GLY A 152 12.56 -14.40 13.14
N LEU A 153 11.28 -14.04 13.32
CA LEU A 153 10.37 -14.64 14.30
C LEU A 153 9.63 -15.89 13.78
N GLY A 154 9.95 -16.33 12.57
CA GLY A 154 9.42 -17.56 11.97
C GLY A 154 8.12 -17.38 11.19
N LEU A 155 7.62 -16.15 11.00
CA LEU A 155 6.46 -15.91 10.13
C LEU A 155 6.83 -16.13 8.66
N SER A 156 5.86 -16.63 7.88
CA SER A 156 6.06 -16.77 6.43
C SER A 156 6.15 -15.40 5.77
N ALA A 157 6.95 -15.30 4.69
CA ALA A 157 7.07 -14.07 3.90
C ALA A 157 5.72 -13.57 3.40
N ALA A 158 4.84 -14.49 2.99
CA ALA A 158 3.50 -14.15 2.50
C ALA A 158 2.59 -13.60 3.63
N SER A 159 2.71 -14.11 4.85
CA SER A 159 1.95 -13.63 6.00
C SER A 159 2.40 -12.24 6.46
N ALA A 160 3.72 -12.01 6.52
CA ALA A 160 4.29 -10.69 6.82
C ALA A 160 3.94 -9.66 5.72
N ALA A 161 4.08 -10.04 4.45
CA ALA A 161 3.67 -9.24 3.31
C ALA A 161 2.17 -8.89 3.37
N GLY A 162 1.31 -9.85 3.71
CA GLY A 162 -0.12 -9.62 3.87
C GLY A 162 -0.43 -8.51 4.88
N VAL A 163 0.19 -8.53 6.06
CA VAL A 163 -0.02 -7.49 7.09
C VAL A 163 0.52 -6.13 6.67
N ILE A 164 1.70 -6.10 6.04
CA ILE A 164 2.30 -4.84 5.62
C ILE A 164 1.48 -4.19 4.50
N ALA A 165 0.96 -4.98 3.57
CA ALA A 165 0.10 -4.49 2.49
C ALA A 165 -1.25 -3.93 2.99
N THR A 166 -1.76 -4.41 4.13
CA THR A 166 -3.00 -3.93 4.75
C THR A 166 -2.81 -2.84 5.80
N SER A 167 -1.57 -2.39 6.04
CA SER A 167 -1.24 -1.35 7.02
C SER A 167 -2.09 -0.09 6.90
N LEU A 168 -2.35 0.36 5.67
CA LEU A 168 -3.24 1.50 5.37
C LEU A 168 -4.57 1.03 4.74
N GLY A 169 -5.03 -0.16 5.10
CA GLY A 169 -6.24 -0.77 4.54
C GLY A 169 -7.54 -0.14 5.07
N VAL A 170 -7.49 0.44 6.27
CA VAL A 170 -8.63 1.12 6.92
C VAL A 170 -8.32 2.61 7.00
N ALA A 171 -9.15 3.46 6.40
CA ALA A 171 -8.95 4.90 6.42
C ALA A 171 -9.41 5.49 7.76
N TYR A 172 -8.56 6.27 8.43
CA TYR A 172 -8.92 7.09 9.61
C TYR A 172 -7.87 8.17 9.91
N THR A 173 -7.14 8.64 8.90
CA THR A 173 -6.09 9.63 9.09
C THR A 173 -6.59 11.03 8.73
N PRO A 174 -6.61 12.01 9.66
CA PRO A 174 -7.07 13.38 9.39
C PRO A 174 -6.28 14.10 8.31
N THR A 175 -4.97 13.87 8.22
CA THR A 175 -4.10 14.50 7.22
C THR A 175 -4.20 13.89 5.83
N ALA A 176 -4.96 12.80 5.66
CA ALA A 176 -5.09 12.14 4.37
C ALA A 176 -6.06 12.90 3.44
N ILE A 177 -5.70 12.97 2.16
CA ILE A 177 -6.42 13.77 1.15
C ILE A 177 -7.89 13.37 1.05
N ASP A 178 -8.19 12.08 1.19
CA ASP A 178 -9.55 11.55 1.18
C ASP A 178 -10.36 12.02 2.39
N ALA A 179 -9.79 12.07 3.60
CA ALA A 179 -10.48 12.64 4.77
C ALA A 179 -10.76 14.14 4.58
N ILE A 180 -9.77 14.90 4.09
CA ILE A 180 -9.90 16.34 3.81
C ILE A 180 -10.98 16.60 2.76
N ARG A 181 -11.06 15.76 1.72
CA ARG A 181 -12.03 15.91 0.63
C ARG A 181 -13.43 15.43 1.03
N GLY A 182 -13.50 14.35 1.81
CA GLY A 182 -14.74 13.86 2.42
C GLY A 182 -15.39 14.90 3.31
N SER A 183 -14.63 15.50 4.24
CA SER A 183 -15.17 16.51 5.15
C SER A 183 -15.62 17.78 4.41
N LYS A 184 -14.87 18.22 3.39
CA LYS A 184 -15.25 19.36 2.54
C LYS A 184 -16.55 19.10 1.77
N ALA A 185 -16.77 17.89 1.28
CA ALA A 185 -17.99 17.55 0.55
C ALA A 185 -19.26 17.69 1.43
N VAL A 186 -19.13 17.51 2.74
CA VAL A 186 -20.24 17.66 3.71
C VAL A 186 -20.14 18.93 4.55
N ASN A 187 -19.24 19.86 4.20
CA ASN A 187 -18.99 21.12 4.92
C ASN A 187 -18.70 20.92 6.44
N MET A 188 -17.97 19.87 6.79
CA MET A 188 -17.55 19.57 8.17
C MET A 188 -16.05 19.84 8.37
N ASP A 189 -15.68 20.17 9.60
CA ASP A 189 -14.29 20.18 10.01
C ASP A 189 -13.66 18.77 9.86
N VAL A 190 -12.40 18.70 9.45
CA VAL A 190 -11.73 17.42 9.16
C VAL A 190 -11.56 16.60 10.44
N VAL A 191 -11.26 17.25 11.56
CA VAL A 191 -11.10 16.57 12.86
C VAL A 191 -12.46 16.08 13.34
N GLU A 192 -13.51 16.89 13.19
CA GLU A 192 -14.88 16.47 13.51
C GLU A 192 -15.29 15.23 12.70
N TYR A 193 -15.11 15.27 11.37
CA TYR A 193 -15.38 14.17 10.46
C TYR A 193 -14.63 12.90 10.84
N VAL A 194 -13.32 12.99 11.12
CA VAL A 194 -12.51 11.81 11.42
C VAL A 194 -12.75 11.28 12.83
N VAL A 195 -12.85 12.12 13.85
CA VAL A 195 -12.94 11.66 15.25
C VAL A 195 -14.33 11.16 15.59
N TYR A 196 -15.38 11.85 15.16
CA TYR A 196 -16.76 11.51 15.56
C TYR A 196 -17.46 10.59 14.58
N HIS A 197 -17.22 10.74 13.28
CA HIS A 197 -17.95 9.97 12.27
C HIS A 197 -17.15 8.75 11.76
N GLN A 198 -15.87 8.93 11.40
CA GLN A 198 -15.06 7.86 10.81
C GLN A 198 -14.36 6.95 11.86
N GLY A 199 -13.85 7.55 12.93
CA GLY A 199 -12.93 6.95 13.90
C GLY A 199 -13.49 5.75 14.64
N PRO A 200 -14.70 5.81 15.23
CA PRO A 200 -15.26 4.68 15.98
C PRO A 200 -15.44 3.44 15.11
N ALA A 201 -16.00 3.62 13.91
CA ALA A 201 -16.19 2.53 12.95
C ALA A 201 -14.85 2.00 12.42
N ALA A 202 -13.89 2.89 12.15
CA ALA A 202 -12.56 2.49 11.70
C ALA A 202 -11.79 1.71 12.77
N LEU A 203 -11.82 2.12 14.04
CA LEU A 203 -11.12 1.42 15.12
C LEU A 203 -11.67 0.01 15.33
N ALA A 204 -12.99 -0.15 15.33
CA ALA A 204 -13.64 -1.46 15.36
C ALA A 204 -13.23 -2.31 14.15
N THR A 205 -13.19 -1.69 12.96
CA THR A 205 -12.78 -2.36 11.72
C THR A 205 -11.32 -2.83 11.78
N VAL A 206 -10.40 -2.01 12.28
CA VAL A 206 -8.98 -2.38 12.48
C VAL A 206 -8.87 -3.61 13.37
N LEU A 207 -9.57 -3.63 14.51
CA LEU A 207 -9.54 -4.80 15.41
C LEU A 207 -10.05 -6.08 14.70
N VAL A 208 -11.15 -5.97 13.96
CA VAL A 208 -11.73 -7.10 13.21
C VAL A 208 -10.79 -7.57 12.10
N VAL A 209 -10.19 -6.66 11.34
CA VAL A 209 -9.22 -6.98 10.29
C VAL A 209 -7.98 -7.65 10.90
N GLY A 210 -7.47 -7.16 12.03
CA GLY A 210 -6.37 -7.77 12.75
C GLY A 210 -6.67 -9.20 13.20
N VAL A 211 -7.83 -9.42 13.82
CA VAL A 211 -8.28 -10.77 14.22
C VAL A 211 -8.46 -11.66 13.00
N CYS A 212 -8.99 -11.14 11.91
CA CYS A 212 -9.12 -11.89 10.66
C CYS A 212 -7.74 -12.27 10.09
N HIS A 213 -6.76 -11.37 10.14
CA HIS A 213 -5.37 -11.67 9.77
C HIS A 213 -4.82 -12.83 10.60
N PHE A 214 -5.06 -12.88 11.91
CA PHE A 214 -4.63 -14.01 12.75
C PHE A 214 -5.10 -15.36 12.19
N PHE A 215 -6.40 -15.50 11.91
CA PHE A 215 -6.98 -16.76 11.45
C PHE A 215 -6.68 -17.06 9.98
N TRP A 216 -6.81 -16.04 9.11
CA TRP A 216 -6.65 -16.19 7.67
C TRP A 216 -5.21 -16.52 7.29
N GLN A 217 -4.23 -15.85 7.90
CA GLN A 217 -2.83 -16.14 7.64
C GLN A 217 -2.45 -17.55 8.09
N ARG A 218 -2.95 -17.99 9.26
CA ARG A 218 -2.76 -19.37 9.73
C ARG A 218 -3.37 -20.41 8.80
N TYR A 219 -4.56 -20.14 8.27
CA TYR A 219 -5.20 -21.01 7.28
C TYR A 219 -4.37 -21.10 5.99
N CYS A 220 -3.94 -19.95 5.46
CA CYS A 220 -3.15 -19.90 4.23
C CYS A 220 -1.77 -20.56 4.38
N ASP A 221 -1.09 -20.35 5.52
CA ASP A 221 0.19 -20.99 5.82
C ASP A 221 0.07 -22.49 5.98
N ARG A 222 -1.00 -22.98 6.64
CA ARG A 222 -1.30 -24.41 6.72
C ARG A 222 -1.49 -25.02 5.34
N LYS A 223 -2.24 -24.36 4.46
CA LYS A 223 -2.49 -24.82 3.09
C LYS A 223 -1.20 -24.83 2.23
N ALA A 224 -0.31 -23.87 2.47
CA ALA A 224 0.96 -23.75 1.74
C ALA A 224 2.09 -24.62 2.32
N GLY A 225 1.88 -25.28 3.47
CA GLY A 225 2.95 -26.00 4.18
C GLY A 225 4.02 -25.08 4.79
N THR A 226 3.75 -23.78 4.89
CA THR A 226 4.67 -22.74 5.39
C THR A 226 4.33 -22.33 6.82
N LEU A 227 3.82 -23.27 7.63
CA LEU A 227 3.53 -22.99 9.03
C LEU A 227 4.81 -22.53 9.74
N PRO A 228 4.73 -21.47 10.56
CA PRO A 228 5.86 -21.04 11.37
C PRO A 228 6.43 -22.21 12.16
N ARG A 229 7.76 -22.37 12.13
CA ARG A 229 8.45 -23.20 13.13
C ARG A 229 8.20 -22.61 14.51
N GLU A 230 8.11 -23.44 15.55
CA GLU A 230 7.95 -22.95 16.92
C GLU A 230 9.07 -21.95 17.25
N ILE A 231 8.70 -20.82 17.85
CA ILE A 231 9.63 -19.77 18.27
C ILE A 231 10.60 -20.40 19.29
N GLY A 232 11.81 -20.71 18.85
CA GLY A 232 12.83 -21.36 19.67
C GLY A 232 13.28 -22.77 19.24
N SER A 233 12.76 -23.33 18.15
CA SER A 233 13.27 -24.61 17.60
C SER A 233 14.56 -24.46 16.78
N ALA A 234 14.95 -23.23 16.46
CA ALA A 234 16.31 -22.94 16.00
C ALA A 234 17.17 -22.72 17.24
N GLU A 235 18.25 -23.49 17.37
CA GLU A 235 19.36 -23.08 18.22
C GLU A 235 19.74 -21.67 17.75
N VAL A 236 19.47 -20.67 18.59
CA VAL A 236 20.02 -19.33 18.39
C VAL A 236 21.51 -19.52 18.64
N THR A 237 22.26 -19.81 17.59
CA THR A 237 23.71 -19.75 17.66
C THR A 237 24.03 -18.33 18.09
N ASP A 238 24.70 -18.17 19.23
CA ASP A 238 25.13 -16.87 19.77
C ASP A 238 26.27 -16.26 18.93
N SER A 239 26.28 -16.55 17.63
CA SER A 239 27.35 -16.29 16.67
C SER A 239 27.30 -14.89 16.07
N GLY A 240 26.22 -14.14 16.27
CA GLY A 240 26.15 -12.76 15.77
C GLY A 240 27.10 -11.87 16.56
N THR A 241 28.01 -11.18 15.89
CA THR A 241 29.01 -10.29 16.52
C THR A 241 28.49 -8.88 16.77
N ALA A 242 27.29 -8.54 16.27
CA ALA A 242 26.70 -7.21 16.38
C ALA A 242 26.17 -6.91 17.81
N PRO A 243 26.42 -5.71 18.35
CA PRO A 243 25.91 -5.28 19.66
C PRO A 243 24.38 -5.29 19.74
N ALA A 244 23.83 -5.56 20.92
CA ALA A 244 22.37 -5.59 21.12
C ALA A 244 21.65 -4.28 20.74
N PHE A 245 22.31 -3.11 20.93
CA PHE A 245 21.71 -1.83 20.56
C PHE A 245 21.51 -1.65 19.04
N TYR A 246 22.18 -2.47 18.21
CA TYR A 246 21.96 -2.45 16.76
C TYR A 246 20.52 -2.81 16.40
N ALA A 247 19.78 -3.46 17.31
CA ALA A 247 18.35 -3.72 17.14
C ALA A 247 17.50 -2.44 16.95
N LEU A 248 18.00 -1.27 17.35
CA LEU A 248 17.32 0.00 17.14
C LEU A 248 17.57 0.59 15.75
N LEU A 249 18.66 0.21 15.07
CA LEU A 249 19.05 0.80 13.78
C LEU A 249 18.04 0.52 12.67
N PRO A 250 17.50 -0.70 12.51
CA PRO A 250 16.46 -0.95 11.51
C PRO A 250 15.17 -0.16 11.78
N MET A 251 14.90 0.24 13.02
CA MET A 251 13.71 1.02 13.39
C MET A 251 13.90 2.53 13.23
N LEU A 252 15.13 2.99 13.00
CA LEU A 252 15.49 4.40 12.96
C LEU A 252 14.70 5.19 11.90
N PRO A 253 14.46 4.67 10.67
CA PRO A 253 13.57 5.31 9.71
C PRO A 253 12.14 5.52 10.21
N ILE A 254 11.57 4.55 10.95
CA ILE A 254 10.24 4.69 11.54
C ILE A 254 10.26 5.74 12.65
N LEU A 255 11.24 5.65 13.56
CA LEU A 255 11.36 6.58 14.69
C LEU A 255 11.50 8.03 14.21
N MET A 256 12.30 8.26 13.18
CA MET A 256 12.43 9.59 12.58
C MET A 256 11.17 10.02 11.84
N ALA A 257 10.50 9.14 11.07
CA ALA A 257 9.26 9.49 10.40
C ALA A 257 8.14 9.87 11.36
N VAL A 258 8.03 9.17 12.51
CA VAL A 258 7.08 9.52 13.57
C VAL A 258 7.50 10.81 14.27
N GLY A 259 8.77 10.94 14.65
CA GLY A 259 9.28 12.11 15.37
C GLY A 259 9.27 13.40 14.54
N SER A 260 9.35 13.30 13.22
CA SER A 260 9.24 14.43 12.29
C SER A 260 7.84 14.63 11.73
N SER A 261 6.83 13.89 12.20
CA SER A 261 5.46 14.06 11.74
C SER A 261 4.84 15.33 12.32
N GLU A 262 3.88 15.91 11.60
CA GLU A 262 3.14 17.10 12.04
C GLU A 262 2.40 16.89 13.37
N MET A 263 2.23 15.63 13.81
CA MET A 263 1.65 15.29 15.11
C MET A 263 2.56 15.68 16.29
N PHE A 264 3.89 15.73 16.09
CA PHE A 264 4.86 15.98 17.16
C PHE A 264 5.62 17.29 16.98
N VAL A 265 5.93 17.70 15.74
CA VAL A 265 6.68 18.93 15.46
C VAL A 265 6.10 19.68 14.27
N SER A 266 5.59 20.89 14.50
CA SER A 266 5.10 21.77 13.44
C SER A 266 6.26 22.38 12.63
N GLY A 267 6.20 22.29 11.30
CA GLY A 267 7.15 22.95 10.39
C GLY A 267 8.30 22.07 9.87
N ILE A 268 8.41 20.82 10.32
CA ILE A 268 9.35 19.84 9.77
C ILE A 268 8.62 18.96 8.77
N ASN A 269 8.98 19.07 7.49
CA ASN A 269 8.43 18.24 6.41
C ASN A 269 9.56 17.44 5.76
N LEU A 270 9.90 16.29 6.35
CA LEU A 270 10.92 15.39 5.80
C LEU A 270 10.30 14.34 4.89
N ASN A 271 10.82 14.22 3.67
CA ASN A 271 10.47 13.14 2.76
C ASN A 271 11.03 11.80 3.31
N ILE A 272 10.30 10.70 3.14
CA ILE A 272 10.73 9.34 3.56
C ILE A 272 12.11 8.99 2.99
N ILE A 273 12.40 9.38 1.74
CA ILE A 273 13.71 9.18 1.12
C ILE A 273 14.80 9.88 1.93
N THR A 274 14.58 11.16 2.27
CA THR A 274 15.50 11.96 3.10
C THR A 274 15.70 11.32 4.46
N ILE A 275 14.62 10.84 5.11
CA ILE A 275 14.68 10.14 6.39
C ILE A 275 15.56 8.89 6.29
N VAL A 276 15.41 8.10 5.23
CA VAL A 276 16.19 6.88 5.03
C VAL A 276 17.66 7.20 4.80
N LEU A 277 17.97 8.26 4.03
CA LEU A 277 19.35 8.71 3.82
C LEU A 277 19.99 9.25 5.10
N ILE A 278 19.25 9.98 5.94
CA ILE A 278 19.72 10.42 7.26
C ILE A 278 19.94 9.19 8.16
N SER A 279 19.01 8.22 8.18
CA SER A 279 19.18 6.96 8.93
C SER A 279 20.42 6.22 8.49
N MET A 280 20.67 6.14 7.18
CA MET A 280 21.85 5.52 6.62
C MET A 280 23.13 6.23 7.09
N ALA A 281 23.16 7.57 7.04
CA ALA A 281 24.29 8.35 7.53
C ALA A 281 24.58 8.12 9.02
N ILE A 282 23.52 8.06 9.86
CA ILE A 282 23.66 7.73 11.28
C ILE A 282 24.20 6.32 11.47
N CYS A 283 23.71 5.34 10.70
CA CYS A 283 24.19 3.95 10.79
C CYS A 283 25.66 3.83 10.36
N MET A 284 26.07 4.53 9.31
CA MET A 284 27.48 4.59 8.89
C MET A 284 28.36 5.27 9.94
N LEU A 285 27.87 6.33 10.59
CA LEU A 285 28.59 6.99 11.70
C LEU A 285 28.79 6.02 12.88
N ILE A 286 27.74 5.30 13.27
CA ILE A 286 27.80 4.31 14.36
C ILE A 286 28.77 3.18 14.00
N GLU A 287 28.73 2.68 12.76
CA GLU A 287 29.64 1.63 12.30
C GLU A 287 31.09 2.12 12.27
N TRP A 288 31.33 3.37 11.86
CA TRP A 288 32.65 3.98 11.90
C TRP A 288 33.18 4.12 13.33
N LEU A 289 32.35 4.55 14.27
CA LEU A 289 32.74 4.65 15.68
C LEU A 289 33.08 3.29 16.29
N ARG A 290 32.45 2.20 15.82
CA ARG A 290 32.69 0.82 16.26
C ARG A 290 33.94 0.20 15.64
N VAL A 291 34.01 0.14 14.31
CA VAL A 291 35.08 -0.56 13.57
C VAL A 291 36.34 0.29 13.49
N ARG A 292 36.21 1.63 13.59
CA ARG A 292 37.29 2.61 13.47
C ARG A 292 38.07 2.55 12.15
N ASP A 293 37.46 1.94 11.14
CA ASP A 293 37.99 1.88 9.77
C ASP A 293 36.99 2.55 8.82
N LEU A 294 37.30 3.79 8.42
CA LEU A 294 36.47 4.54 7.50
C LEU A 294 36.43 3.92 6.10
N LYS A 295 37.52 3.25 5.69
CA LYS A 295 37.60 2.62 4.36
C LYS A 295 36.62 1.45 4.30
N ALA A 296 36.60 0.60 5.33
CA ALA A 296 35.65 -0.50 5.43
C ALA A 296 34.19 -0.03 5.44
N VAL A 297 33.86 1.05 6.16
CA VAL A 297 32.50 1.61 6.20
C VAL A 297 32.08 2.19 4.84
N CYS A 298 32.98 2.90 4.16
CA CYS A 298 32.74 3.40 2.80
C CYS A 298 32.57 2.26 1.80
N GLU A 299 33.32 1.17 1.91
CA GLU A 299 33.14 -0.04 1.09
C GLU A 299 31.78 -0.71 1.38
N GLY A 300 31.36 -0.72 2.65
CA GLY A 300 30.04 -1.20 3.09
C GLY A 300 28.88 -0.46 2.44
N PHE A 301 29.03 0.82 2.08
CA PHE A 301 28.02 1.57 1.32
C PHE A 301 27.66 0.92 -0.03
N SER A 302 28.57 0.13 -0.60
CA SER A 302 28.27 -0.64 -1.82
C SER A 302 27.11 -1.64 -1.62
N HIS A 303 26.89 -2.15 -0.40
CA HIS A 303 25.75 -3.01 -0.10
C HIS A 303 24.42 -2.25 -0.18
N PHE A 304 24.41 -0.98 0.26
CA PHE A 304 23.25 -0.10 0.11
C PHE A 304 22.93 0.11 -1.37
N LEU A 305 23.92 0.50 -2.18
CA LEU A 305 23.72 0.71 -3.62
C LEU A 305 23.32 -0.56 -4.37
N LYS A 306 23.90 -1.71 -4.02
CA LYS A 306 23.48 -3.01 -4.57
C LYS A 306 22.02 -3.31 -4.24
N GLY A 307 21.59 -3.06 -3.00
CA GLY A 307 20.19 -3.20 -2.59
C GLY A 307 19.25 -2.24 -3.33
N MET A 308 19.69 -1.02 -3.64
CA MET A 308 18.95 -0.12 -4.53
C MET A 308 18.81 -0.69 -5.95
N GLY A 309 19.89 -1.25 -6.51
CA GLY A 309 19.89 -1.84 -7.86
C GLY A 309 19.01 -3.09 -7.99
N THR A 310 18.99 -3.95 -6.97
CA THR A 310 18.08 -5.12 -6.93
C THR A 310 16.62 -4.66 -6.85
N ALA A 311 16.33 -3.61 -6.10
CA ALA A 311 15.00 -3.02 -6.03
C ALA A 311 14.57 -2.36 -7.35
N PHE A 312 15.48 -1.70 -8.07
CA PHE A 312 15.18 -1.13 -9.37
C PHE A 312 14.74 -2.21 -10.37
N THR A 313 15.56 -3.26 -10.49
CA THR A 313 15.34 -4.36 -11.43
C THR A 313 14.17 -5.27 -11.06
N GLY A 314 13.87 -5.41 -9.76
CA GLY A 314 12.80 -6.28 -9.28
C GLY A 314 11.45 -5.60 -9.00
N VAL A 315 11.44 -4.29 -8.69
CA VAL A 315 10.23 -3.61 -8.17
C VAL A 315 9.84 -2.41 -9.04
N VAL A 316 10.79 -1.52 -9.33
CA VAL A 316 10.50 -0.21 -9.92
C VAL A 316 9.96 -0.35 -11.34
N GLY A 317 10.49 -1.27 -12.14
CA GLY A 317 9.97 -1.55 -13.48
C GLY A 317 8.49 -1.99 -13.46
N LEU A 318 8.13 -2.87 -12.53
CA LEU A 318 6.74 -3.33 -12.36
C LEU A 318 5.82 -2.19 -11.85
N LEU A 319 6.31 -1.35 -10.94
CA LEU A 319 5.60 -0.17 -10.45
C LEU A 319 5.25 0.81 -11.58
N VAL A 320 6.21 1.12 -12.45
CA VAL A 320 5.98 2.03 -13.58
C VAL A 320 5.00 1.41 -14.58
N ALA A 321 5.18 0.11 -14.91
CA ALA A 321 4.28 -0.62 -15.81
C ALA A 321 2.83 -0.62 -15.32
N ALA A 322 2.63 -0.87 -14.03
CA ALA A 322 1.32 -0.80 -13.40
C ALA A 322 0.74 0.62 -13.42
N GLY A 323 1.58 1.64 -13.24
CA GLY A 323 1.18 3.04 -13.39
C GLY A 323 0.65 3.35 -14.79
N VAL A 324 1.32 2.87 -15.83
CA VAL A 324 0.90 3.04 -17.24
C VAL A 324 -0.43 2.33 -17.49
N PHE A 325 -0.57 1.10 -16.99
CA PHE A 325 -1.82 0.35 -17.08
C PHE A 325 -2.99 1.05 -16.39
N ALA A 326 -2.78 1.48 -15.14
CA ALA A 326 -3.79 2.20 -14.36
C ALA A 326 -4.22 3.51 -15.02
N HIS A 327 -3.28 4.24 -15.63
CA HIS A 327 -3.59 5.45 -16.41
C HIS A 327 -4.42 5.11 -17.65
N GLY A 328 -4.09 4.04 -18.37
CA GLY A 328 -4.89 3.56 -19.51
C GLY A 328 -6.34 3.25 -19.13
N ILE A 329 -6.57 2.59 -17.99
CA ILE A 329 -7.93 2.32 -17.50
C ILE A 329 -8.65 3.61 -17.08
N LYS A 330 -7.93 4.57 -16.49
CA LYS A 330 -8.52 5.85 -16.12
C LYS A 330 -9.01 6.62 -17.36
N VAL A 331 -8.19 6.68 -18.40
CA VAL A 331 -8.45 7.51 -19.59
C VAL A 331 -9.55 6.93 -20.48
N ILE A 332 -9.79 5.62 -20.48
CA ILE A 332 -10.84 4.99 -21.30
C ILE A 332 -12.28 5.33 -20.85
N GLY A 333 -12.47 6.00 -19.69
CA GLY A 333 -13.80 6.40 -19.20
C GLY A 333 -14.61 5.26 -18.54
N ALA A 334 -13.98 4.11 -18.27
CA ALA A 334 -14.65 3.00 -17.60
C ALA A 334 -15.22 3.38 -16.22
N ILE A 335 -14.59 4.33 -15.54
CA ILE A 335 -15.01 4.83 -14.23
C ILE A 335 -16.34 5.58 -14.38
N ASP A 336 -16.39 6.59 -15.25
CA ASP A 336 -17.56 7.46 -15.50
C ASP A 336 -18.82 6.64 -15.86
N GLN A 337 -18.64 5.54 -16.59
CA GLN A 337 -19.73 4.63 -16.95
C GLN A 337 -20.21 3.77 -15.79
N LEU A 338 -19.33 3.31 -14.90
CA LEU A 338 -19.75 2.60 -13.69
C LEU A 338 -20.56 3.51 -12.76
N ILE A 339 -20.29 4.83 -12.78
CA ILE A 339 -21.05 5.85 -12.03
C ILE A 339 -22.49 5.95 -12.56
N LEU A 340 -22.64 6.21 -13.85
CA LEU A 340 -23.95 6.40 -14.49
C LEU A 340 -24.85 5.17 -14.32
N MET A 341 -24.27 3.97 -14.31
CA MET A 341 -25.00 2.73 -14.07
C MET A 341 -25.50 2.60 -12.62
N ALA A 342 -24.77 3.15 -11.65
CA ALA A 342 -25.16 3.12 -10.24
C ALA A 342 -26.33 4.07 -9.92
N GLU A 343 -26.41 5.22 -10.62
CA GLU A 343 -27.41 6.27 -10.36
C GLU A 343 -28.86 5.88 -10.72
N HIS A 344 -29.07 4.92 -11.63
CA HIS A 344 -30.39 4.60 -12.19
C HIS A 344 -31.13 3.44 -11.49
N VAL A 345 -30.62 2.91 -10.37
CA VAL A 345 -31.11 1.66 -9.77
C VAL A 345 -32.33 1.85 -8.84
N GLY A 346 -32.67 3.10 -8.45
CA GLY A 346 -33.91 3.40 -7.69
C GLY A 346 -33.98 2.76 -6.29
N LEU A 347 -32.83 2.51 -5.65
CA LEU A 347 -32.75 1.81 -4.36
C LEU A 347 -32.95 2.76 -3.16
N PRO A 348 -33.31 2.22 -1.97
CA PRO A 348 -33.29 2.96 -0.72
C PRO A 348 -31.90 3.56 -0.40
N PRO A 349 -31.80 4.64 0.42
CA PRO A 349 -30.55 5.35 0.70
C PRO A 349 -29.36 4.48 1.13
N PHE A 350 -29.56 3.57 2.08
CA PHE A 350 -28.49 2.68 2.53
C PHE A 350 -28.05 1.70 1.44
N ALA A 351 -29.01 1.17 0.66
CA ALA A 351 -28.68 0.31 -0.47
C ALA A 351 -27.91 1.08 -1.56
N MET A 352 -28.24 2.35 -1.79
CA MET A 352 -27.43 3.22 -2.66
C MET A 352 -26.02 3.45 -2.11
N ALA A 353 -25.86 3.67 -0.80
CA ALA A 353 -24.53 3.78 -0.17
C ALA A 353 -23.68 2.53 -0.43
N VAL A 354 -24.28 1.34 -0.29
CA VAL A 354 -23.62 0.06 -0.57
C VAL A 354 -23.26 -0.07 -2.05
N VAL A 355 -24.16 0.32 -2.96
CA VAL A 355 -23.87 0.30 -4.40
C VAL A 355 -22.68 1.21 -4.75
N PHE A 356 -22.66 2.46 -4.26
CA PHE A 356 -21.53 3.38 -4.46
C PHE A 356 -20.24 2.85 -3.85
N ALA A 357 -20.30 2.22 -2.68
CA ALA A 357 -19.16 1.58 -2.07
C ALA A 357 -18.65 0.40 -2.91
N LEU A 358 -19.52 -0.47 -3.43
CA LEU A 358 -19.12 -1.61 -4.28
C LEU A 358 -18.53 -1.16 -5.62
N VAL A 359 -19.11 -0.12 -6.24
CA VAL A 359 -18.58 0.48 -7.47
C VAL A 359 -17.21 1.08 -7.21
N THR A 360 -17.06 1.80 -6.10
CA THR A 360 -15.77 2.40 -5.70
C THR A 360 -14.74 1.33 -5.36
N LEU A 361 -15.13 0.24 -4.71
CA LEU A 361 -14.28 -0.92 -4.43
C LEU A 361 -13.76 -1.53 -5.73
N ALA A 362 -14.66 -1.80 -6.68
CA ALA A 362 -14.31 -2.35 -7.99
C ALA A 362 -13.37 -1.39 -8.75
N ALA A 363 -13.70 -0.10 -8.78
CA ALA A 363 -12.86 0.91 -9.40
C ALA A 363 -11.46 0.98 -8.74
N ALA A 364 -11.38 0.90 -7.41
CA ALA A 364 -10.11 0.91 -6.68
C ALA A 364 -9.27 -0.34 -6.94
N ILE A 365 -9.89 -1.52 -7.05
CA ILE A 365 -9.22 -2.77 -7.45
C ILE A 365 -8.64 -2.64 -8.85
N ILE A 366 -9.42 -2.10 -9.78
CA ILE A 366 -9.05 -1.95 -11.18
C ILE A 366 -7.92 -0.92 -11.34
N MET A 367 -8.02 0.23 -10.66
CA MET A 367 -7.08 1.34 -10.78
C MET A 367 -5.84 1.18 -9.90
N GLY A 368 -5.87 0.30 -8.90
CA GLY A 368 -4.81 0.17 -7.91
C GLY A 368 -4.60 1.44 -7.06
N SER A 369 -5.64 2.27 -6.91
CA SER A 369 -5.59 3.56 -6.21
C SER A 369 -6.74 3.70 -5.22
N GLY A 370 -6.43 4.11 -4.00
CA GLY A 370 -7.41 4.34 -2.94
C GLY A 370 -7.94 5.77 -2.89
N ASN A 371 -7.31 6.70 -3.60
CA ASN A 371 -7.77 8.09 -3.67
C ASN A 371 -8.53 8.36 -4.97
N ALA A 372 -8.07 7.82 -6.10
CA ALA A 372 -8.60 8.19 -7.40
C ALA A 372 -10.11 7.91 -7.58
N PRO A 373 -10.65 6.74 -7.22
CA PRO A 373 -12.08 6.52 -7.34
C PRO A 373 -12.84 7.32 -6.28
N PHE A 374 -12.44 7.30 -5.00
CA PHE A 374 -13.10 8.10 -3.95
C PHE A 374 -13.24 9.59 -4.33
N LEU A 375 -12.14 10.22 -4.77
CA LEU A 375 -12.14 11.63 -5.16
C LEU A 375 -12.99 11.93 -6.39
N ALA A 376 -13.23 10.96 -7.27
CA ALA A 376 -14.12 11.13 -8.42
C ALA A 376 -15.59 11.14 -8.01
N PHE A 377 -15.96 10.40 -6.96
CA PHE A 377 -17.36 10.23 -6.53
C PHE A 377 -17.78 11.19 -5.41
N VAL A 378 -16.86 11.57 -4.52
CA VAL A 378 -17.19 12.25 -3.26
C VAL A 378 -17.97 13.55 -3.43
N GLU A 379 -17.72 14.30 -4.50
CA GLU A 379 -18.40 15.58 -4.76
C GLU A 379 -19.86 15.41 -5.24
N LEU A 380 -20.23 14.21 -5.73
CA LEU A 380 -21.58 13.90 -6.21
C LEU A 380 -22.50 13.44 -5.08
N ILE A 381 -21.95 12.81 -4.04
CA ILE A 381 -22.71 12.19 -2.95
C ILE A 381 -23.63 13.18 -2.21
N PRO A 382 -23.25 14.42 -1.89
CA PRO A 382 -24.14 15.36 -1.18
C PRO A 382 -25.44 15.65 -1.94
N GLN A 383 -25.37 15.79 -3.26
CA GLN A 383 -26.55 16.07 -4.09
C GLN A 383 -27.50 14.87 -4.14
N ILE A 384 -26.94 13.66 -4.25
CA ILE A 384 -27.68 12.39 -4.24
C ILE A 384 -28.33 12.16 -2.86
N ALA A 385 -27.58 12.40 -1.78
CA ALA A 385 -28.11 12.27 -0.43
C ALA A 385 -29.28 13.24 -0.18
N ALA A 386 -29.16 14.49 -0.64
CA ALA A 386 -30.22 15.49 -0.50
C ALA A 386 -31.50 15.12 -1.26
N SER A 387 -31.40 14.58 -2.48
CA SER A 387 -32.57 14.16 -3.26
C SER A 387 -33.29 12.94 -2.64
N MET A 388 -32.57 12.14 -1.86
CA MET A 388 -33.08 10.97 -1.16
C MET A 388 -33.50 11.23 0.30
N GLY A 389 -33.28 12.45 0.82
CA GLY A 389 -33.48 12.76 2.24
C GLY A 389 -32.56 11.99 3.18
N ALA A 390 -31.35 11.63 2.71
CA ALA A 390 -30.40 10.77 3.40
C ALA A 390 -29.22 11.54 3.99
N ASN A 391 -28.52 10.91 4.95
CA ASN A 391 -27.29 11.47 5.50
C ASN A 391 -26.11 11.23 4.54
N ALA A 392 -25.53 12.30 3.99
CA ALA A 392 -24.39 12.21 3.08
C ALA A 392 -23.15 11.54 3.70
N VAL A 393 -22.90 11.74 5.00
CA VAL A 393 -21.77 11.10 5.71
C VAL A 393 -21.91 9.58 5.71
N ALA A 394 -23.13 9.08 5.91
CA ALA A 394 -23.43 7.65 5.89
C ALA A 394 -23.18 7.00 4.52
N MET A 395 -23.25 7.78 3.45
CA MET A 395 -22.93 7.34 2.09
C MET A 395 -21.43 7.45 1.77
N ILE A 396 -20.75 8.49 2.26
CA ILE A 396 -19.33 8.74 1.98
C ILE A 396 -18.43 7.75 2.73
N LEU A 397 -18.71 7.43 4.00
CA LEU A 397 -17.80 6.62 4.83
C LEU A 397 -17.57 5.19 4.29
N PRO A 398 -18.62 4.41 3.93
CA PRO A 398 -18.43 3.09 3.33
C PRO A 398 -17.70 3.17 1.98
N MET A 399 -17.97 4.23 1.21
CA MET A 399 -17.32 4.49 -0.07
C MET A 399 -15.81 4.78 0.10
N GLN A 400 -15.45 5.57 1.11
CA GLN A 400 -14.06 5.84 1.46
C GLN A 400 -13.33 4.55 1.82
N GLN A 401 -13.90 3.71 2.69
CA GLN A 401 -13.27 2.44 3.07
C GLN A 401 -13.17 1.47 1.90
N ALA A 402 -14.21 1.34 1.09
CA ALA A 402 -14.19 0.55 -0.13
C ALA A 402 -13.00 0.91 -1.03
N SER A 403 -12.75 2.20 -1.18
CA SER A 403 -11.62 2.69 -1.98
C SER A 403 -10.26 2.23 -1.44
N HIS A 404 -10.03 2.36 -0.13
CA HIS A 404 -8.76 1.95 0.49
C HIS A 404 -8.56 0.43 0.53
N MET A 405 -9.61 -0.30 0.86
CA MET A 405 -9.59 -1.76 0.88
C MET A 405 -9.42 -2.31 -0.53
N GLY A 406 -10.11 -1.75 -1.52
CA GLY A 406 -9.97 -2.12 -2.92
C GLY A 406 -8.55 -1.94 -3.45
N ARG A 407 -7.89 -0.83 -3.08
CA ARG A 407 -6.45 -0.64 -3.35
C ARG A 407 -5.61 -1.77 -2.78
N ALA A 408 -5.84 -2.18 -1.52
CA ALA A 408 -5.05 -3.21 -0.86
C ALA A 408 -5.37 -4.66 -1.29
N ILE A 409 -6.42 -4.86 -2.10
CA ILE A 409 -6.76 -6.12 -2.79
C ILE A 409 -6.38 -6.05 -4.29
N SER A 410 -5.89 -4.91 -4.76
CA SER A 410 -5.50 -4.74 -6.17
C SER A 410 -4.11 -5.29 -6.47
N PRO A 411 -3.96 -6.24 -7.40
CA PRO A 411 -2.65 -6.75 -7.82
C PRO A 411 -1.81 -5.72 -8.59
N VAL A 412 -2.43 -4.63 -9.03
CA VAL A 412 -1.78 -3.53 -9.77
C VAL A 412 -1.55 -2.29 -8.90
N SER A 413 -1.91 -2.33 -7.62
CA SER A 413 -1.62 -1.21 -6.72
C SER A 413 -0.13 -1.13 -6.39
N GLY A 414 0.37 0.11 -6.28
CA GLY A 414 1.77 0.35 -5.92
C GLY A 414 2.17 -0.27 -4.58
N VAL A 415 1.24 -0.33 -3.61
CA VAL A 415 1.48 -0.95 -2.30
C VAL A 415 1.63 -2.48 -2.42
N VAL A 416 0.72 -3.17 -3.11
CA VAL A 416 0.78 -4.62 -3.26
C VAL A 416 2.01 -5.02 -4.07
N ILE A 417 2.34 -4.27 -5.12
CA ILE A 417 3.55 -4.50 -5.94
C ILE A 417 4.83 -4.32 -5.11
N ALA A 418 4.92 -3.23 -4.35
CA ALA A 418 6.12 -2.95 -3.57
C ALA A 418 6.34 -4.02 -2.50
N VAL A 419 5.25 -4.42 -1.83
CA VAL A 419 5.28 -5.47 -0.80
C VAL A 419 5.57 -6.84 -1.40
N SER A 420 4.91 -7.22 -2.50
CA SER A 420 5.13 -8.52 -3.14
C SER A 420 6.57 -8.65 -3.64
N SER A 421 7.11 -7.58 -4.21
CA SER A 421 8.48 -7.59 -4.73
C SER A 421 9.52 -7.61 -3.60
N GLY A 422 9.34 -6.81 -2.54
CA GLY A 422 10.20 -6.88 -1.36
C GLY A 422 10.17 -8.26 -0.67
N ALA A 423 9.01 -8.93 -0.69
CA ALA A 423 8.85 -10.29 -0.18
C ALA A 423 9.24 -11.40 -1.18
N LYS A 424 9.65 -11.04 -2.40
CA LYS A 424 10.00 -11.97 -3.49
C LYS A 424 8.89 -12.98 -3.83
N ILE A 425 7.64 -12.53 -3.82
CA ILE A 425 6.44 -13.31 -4.16
C ILE A 425 5.61 -12.58 -5.23
N THR A 426 4.61 -13.26 -5.81
CA THR A 426 3.76 -12.62 -6.81
C THR A 426 2.76 -11.64 -6.17
N PRO A 427 2.35 -10.55 -6.87
CA PRO A 427 1.28 -9.67 -6.39
C PRO A 427 0.00 -10.43 -6.03
N PHE A 428 -0.32 -11.47 -6.81
CA PHE A 428 -1.48 -12.32 -6.55
C PHE A 428 -1.38 -13.10 -5.25
N ASP A 429 -0.18 -13.48 -4.81
CA ASP A 429 0.00 -14.15 -3.53
C ASP A 429 -0.23 -13.20 -2.36
N VAL A 430 0.15 -11.93 -2.49
CA VAL A 430 -0.21 -10.89 -1.51
C VAL A 430 -1.73 -10.67 -1.52
N VAL A 431 -2.37 -10.55 -2.68
CA VAL A 431 -3.83 -10.38 -2.77
C VAL A 431 -4.59 -11.52 -2.12
N LYS A 432 -4.17 -12.78 -2.28
CA LYS A 432 -4.79 -13.93 -1.57
C LYS A 432 -4.71 -13.77 -0.05
N ARG A 433 -3.66 -13.12 0.44
CA ARG A 433 -3.39 -12.90 1.87
C ARG A 433 -4.19 -11.70 2.41
N THR A 434 -4.50 -10.70 1.59
CA THR A 434 -5.22 -9.48 2.00
C THR A 434 -6.73 -9.52 1.73
N ALA A 435 -7.18 -10.26 0.72
CA ALA A 435 -8.57 -10.24 0.25
C ALA A 435 -9.60 -10.53 1.35
N VAL A 436 -9.45 -11.66 2.07
CA VAL A 436 -10.45 -12.04 3.09
C VAL A 436 -10.46 -11.08 4.29
N PRO A 437 -9.32 -10.74 4.92
CA PRO A 437 -9.31 -9.76 6.00
C PRO A 437 -9.96 -8.43 5.63
N LEU A 438 -9.69 -7.93 4.42
CA LEU A 438 -10.21 -6.64 3.98
C LEU A 438 -11.67 -6.69 3.55
N ILE A 439 -12.16 -7.78 2.94
CA ILE A 439 -13.59 -7.94 2.66
C ILE A 439 -14.38 -8.03 3.95
N VAL A 440 -13.89 -8.77 4.95
CA VAL A 440 -14.50 -8.83 6.28
C VAL A 440 -14.50 -7.44 6.92
N GLY A 441 -13.39 -6.71 6.82
CA GLY A 441 -13.30 -5.32 7.25
C GLY A 441 -14.32 -4.40 6.56
N PHE A 442 -14.47 -4.52 5.24
CA PHE A 442 -15.41 -3.73 4.44
C PHE A 442 -16.85 -3.95 4.90
N VAL A 443 -17.25 -5.22 5.02
CA VAL A 443 -18.60 -5.60 5.47
C VAL A 443 -18.83 -5.09 6.89
N THR A 444 -17.88 -5.29 7.79
CA THR A 444 -17.96 -4.84 9.19
C THR A 444 -18.14 -3.33 9.26
N HIS A 445 -17.31 -2.57 8.54
CA HIS A 445 -17.39 -1.11 8.54
C HIS A 445 -18.73 -0.63 7.99
N THR A 446 -19.16 -1.16 6.85
CA THR A 446 -20.42 -0.79 6.20
C THR A 446 -21.62 -1.07 7.11
N LEU A 447 -21.61 -2.20 7.82
CA LEU A 447 -22.66 -2.56 8.78
C LEU A 447 -22.68 -1.62 9.99
N ILE A 448 -21.51 -1.28 10.55
CA ILE A 448 -21.43 -0.31 11.65
C ILE A 448 -22.04 1.02 11.20
N ILE A 449 -21.63 1.54 10.04
CA ILE A 449 -22.19 2.79 9.52
C ILE A 449 -23.71 2.69 9.33
N GLY A 450 -24.23 1.59 8.76
CA GLY A 450 -25.67 1.41 8.56
C GLY A 450 -26.51 1.20 9.82
N ILE A 451 -25.88 0.90 10.97
CA ILE A 451 -26.57 0.78 12.26
C ILE A 451 -26.65 2.14 12.97
N PHE A 452 -25.62 2.98 12.80
CA PHE A 452 -25.49 4.25 13.54
C PHE A 452 -25.99 5.48 12.76
N TYR A 453 -26.26 5.35 11.46
CA TYR A 453 -26.82 6.38 10.58
C TYR A 453 -28.03 5.83 9.83
#